data_AF-A0A5N7S083-F1
#
_entry.id   AF-A0A5N7S083-F1
#
_cell.length_a   1.000
_cell.length_b   1.000
_cell.length_c   1.000
_cell.angle_alpha   90.00
_cell.angle_beta   90.00
_cell.angle_gamma   90.00
#
_symmetry.space_group_name_H-M   'P 1'
#
loop_
_entity.id
_entity.type
_entity.pdbx_description
1 polymer ?
#
loop_
_entity_poly.entity_id
_entity_poly.type
_entity_poly.pdbx_seq_one_letter_code
_entity_poly.pdbx_strand_id
1 'polypeptide(L)'
;MRPDAARAAALLRLWNDVALQHVSMGGACACGMGGVTLRLQDFERDILDYLRDDAGRLGEAEAHALLACHAPAGHEGGMVAVLAALADPAGGAPAAGAAWLLGRLDRTLSSFARLHGGARSGALP
;
A
#
# COMPACT_ATOMS: atom_id res chain seq x y z
N MET A 1 -8.48 -20.71 6.57
CA MET A 1 -7.96 -19.32 6.50
C MET A 1 -8.20 -18.82 5.09
N ARG A 2 -8.92 -17.71 4.89
CA ARG A 2 -9.15 -17.16 3.55
C ARG A 2 -7.80 -16.73 2.95
N PRO A 3 -7.46 -17.11 1.72
CA PRO A 3 -6.17 -16.76 1.11
C PRO A 3 -5.97 -15.23 1.04
N ASP A 4 -7.07 -14.48 0.84
CA ASP A 4 -7.06 -13.02 0.82
C ASP A 4 -6.66 -12.42 2.18
N ALA A 5 -7.13 -12.99 3.28
CA ALA A 5 -6.80 -12.51 4.63
C ALA A 5 -5.32 -12.73 4.97
N ALA A 6 -4.75 -13.88 4.57
CA ALA A 6 -3.32 -14.15 4.74
C ALA A 6 -2.47 -13.15 3.93
N ARG A 7 -2.87 -12.86 2.69
CA ARG A 7 -2.21 -11.90 1.83
C ARG A 7 -2.32 -10.46 2.36
N ALA A 8 -3.50 -10.06 2.83
CA ALA A 8 -3.73 -8.77 3.47
C ALA A 8 -2.83 -8.59 4.71
N ALA A 9 -2.74 -9.62 5.56
CA ALA A 9 -1.87 -9.60 6.72
C ALA A 9 -0.38 -9.49 6.34
N ALA A 10 0.05 -10.10 5.24
CA ALA A 10 1.42 -9.95 4.73
C ALA A 10 1.69 -8.52 4.23
N LEU A 11 0.75 -7.94 3.47
CA LEU A 11 0.86 -6.56 2.99
C LEU A 11 0.79 -5.55 4.14
N LEU A 12 0.01 -5.81 5.19
CA LEU A 12 -0.03 -4.98 6.39
C LEU A 12 1.34 -4.94 7.09
N ARG A 13 1.99 -6.10 7.24
CA ARG A 13 3.36 -6.17 7.79
C ARG A 13 4.33 -5.39 6.90
N LEU A 14 4.28 -5.62 5.59
CA LEU A 14 5.11 -4.90 4.63
C LEU A 14 4.93 -3.39 4.77
N TRP A 15 3.69 -2.91 4.76
CA TRP A 15 3.38 -1.49 4.96
C TRP A 15 3.99 -0.96 6.25
N ASN A 16 3.78 -1.62 7.39
CA ASN A 16 4.34 -1.19 8.67
C ASN A 16 5.88 -1.16 8.65
N ASP A 17 6.52 -2.09 7.95
CA ASP A 17 7.97 -2.15 7.82
C ASP A 17 8.54 -1.01 6.96
N VAL A 18 7.82 -0.58 5.91
CA VAL A 18 8.32 0.39 4.93
C VAL A 18 7.72 1.80 5.08
N ALA A 19 6.60 1.98 5.78
CA ALA A 19 5.86 3.24 5.90
C ALA A 19 6.73 4.38 6.46
N LEU A 20 7.52 4.07 7.48
CA LEU A 20 8.43 5.00 8.16
C LEU A 20 9.82 5.05 7.51
N GLN A 21 10.10 4.21 6.51
CA GLN A 21 11.40 4.20 5.86
C GLN A 21 11.57 5.44 4.99
N HIS A 22 12.73 6.07 5.14
CA HIS A 22 13.14 7.22 4.37
C HIS A 22 13.53 6.80 2.95
N VAL A 23 12.93 7.46 1.98
CA VAL A 23 13.05 7.22 0.55
C VAL A 23 13.77 8.41 -0.06
N SER A 24 14.96 8.18 -0.60
CA SER A 24 15.62 9.19 -1.41
C SER A 24 15.03 9.18 -2.81
N MET A 25 14.10 10.10 -3.08
CA MET A 25 13.64 10.42 -4.43
C MET A 25 14.67 11.36 -5.07
N GLY A 26 15.77 10.82 -5.59
CA GLY A 26 16.70 11.62 -6.40
C GLY A 26 18.15 11.19 -6.32
N GLY A 27 18.63 10.58 -7.41
CA GLY A 27 20.06 10.35 -7.66
C GLY A 27 20.44 10.29 -9.15
N ALA A 28 19.56 10.73 -10.06
CA ALA A 28 19.79 10.60 -11.52
C ALA A 28 19.58 11.89 -12.32
N CYS A 29 19.50 13.06 -11.68
CA CYS A 29 19.60 14.34 -12.37
C CYS A 29 20.94 15.00 -12.01
N ALA A 30 21.75 15.32 -13.01
CA ALA A 30 23.12 15.83 -12.86
C ALA A 30 23.21 17.25 -12.23
N CYS A 31 22.08 17.92 -12.05
CA CYS A 31 21.95 19.18 -11.33
C CYS A 31 21.74 18.90 -9.84
N GLY A 32 22.81 18.51 -9.15
CA GLY A 32 22.80 18.27 -7.71
C GLY A 32 22.26 19.48 -6.95
N MET A 33 21.04 19.38 -6.43
CA MET A 33 20.50 20.29 -5.41
C MET A 33 19.44 19.55 -4.59
N GLY A 34 19.81 19.13 -3.38
CA GLY A 34 18.91 18.67 -2.31
C GLY A 34 18.06 17.44 -2.60
N GLY A 35 18.54 16.25 -2.22
CA GLY A 35 17.67 15.06 -2.18
C GLY A 35 16.60 15.25 -1.11
N VAL A 36 15.33 15.39 -1.51
CA VAL A 36 14.21 15.35 -0.57
C VAL A 36 14.08 13.91 -0.09
N THR A 37 14.23 13.71 1.22
CA THR A 37 13.92 12.43 1.86
C THR A 37 12.44 12.41 2.18
N LEU A 38 11.66 11.65 1.41
CA LEU A 38 10.23 11.44 1.65
C LEU A 38 10.04 10.09 2.33
N ARG A 39 8.98 9.89 3.11
CA ARG A 39 8.60 8.58 3.64
C ARG A 39 7.47 7.99 2.80
N LEU A 40 7.33 6.65 2.78
CA LEU A 40 6.21 6.06 2.05
C LEU A 40 4.85 6.51 2.59
N GLN A 41 4.75 6.69 3.92
CA GLN A 41 3.54 7.23 4.55
C GLN A 41 3.13 8.62 4.00
N ASP A 42 4.08 9.42 3.51
CA ASP A 42 3.76 10.73 2.93
C ASP A 42 3.01 10.56 1.59
N PHE A 43 3.19 9.41 0.92
CA PHE A 43 2.44 9.00 -0.27
C PHE A 43 1.19 8.19 0.04
N GLU A 44 0.87 7.95 1.32
CA GLU A 44 -0.30 7.14 1.69
C GLU A 44 -1.58 7.68 1.05
N ARG A 45 -1.79 9.00 1.19
CA ARG A 45 -2.93 9.70 0.61
C ARG A 45 -2.95 9.54 -0.91
N ASP A 46 -1.83 9.77 -1.58
CA ASP A 46 -1.73 9.70 -3.04
C ASP A 46 -2.03 8.28 -3.55
N ILE A 47 -1.57 7.24 -2.85
CA ILE A 47 -1.87 5.84 -3.17
C ILE A 47 -3.36 5.56 -3.01
N LEU A 48 -3.96 5.97 -1.90
CA LEU A 48 -5.39 5.74 -1.63
C LEU A 48 -6.28 6.52 -2.59
N ASP A 49 -5.91 7.76 -2.93
CA ASP A 49 -6.60 8.59 -3.91
C ASP A 49 -6.53 7.95 -5.29
N TYR A 50 -5.34 7.52 -5.72
CA TYR A 50 -5.17 6.77 -6.97
C TYR A 50 -6.04 5.50 -7.02
N LEU A 51 -6.09 4.72 -5.93
CA LEU A 51 -6.91 3.50 -5.89
C LEU A 51 -8.40 3.81 -5.97
N ARG A 52 -8.87 4.90 -5.33
CA ARG A 52 -10.27 5.33 -5.41
C ARG A 52 -10.64 5.75 -6.84
N ASP A 53 -9.81 6.58 -7.47
CA ASP A 53 -10.04 7.04 -8.84
C ASP A 53 -10.02 5.88 -9.84
N ASP A 54 -9.06 4.95 -9.69
CA ASP A 54 -8.95 3.81 -10.59
C ASP A 54 -10.07 2.79 -10.41
N ALA A 55 -10.52 2.56 -9.16
CA ALA A 55 -11.69 1.74 -8.88
C ALA A 55 -12.97 2.35 -9.49
N GLY A 56 -13.17 3.67 -9.32
CA GLY A 56 -14.29 4.37 -9.93
C GLY A 56 -14.29 4.30 -11.45
N ARG A 57 -13.12 4.51 -12.07
CA ARG A 57 -12.94 4.45 -13.53
C ARG A 57 -13.19 3.08 -14.12
N LEU A 58 -12.83 2.00 -13.40
CA LEU A 58 -12.98 0.62 -13.85
C LEU A 58 -14.31 -0.02 -13.44
N GLY A 59 -15.15 0.69 -12.68
CA GLY A 59 -16.45 0.17 -12.22
C GLY A 59 -16.34 -0.83 -11.07
N GLU A 60 -15.25 -0.80 -10.31
CA GLU A 60 -14.95 -1.71 -9.20
C GLU A 60 -15.67 -1.25 -7.93
N ALA A 61 -17.00 -1.33 -7.93
CA ALA A 61 -17.86 -0.76 -6.91
C ALA A 61 -17.58 -1.30 -5.49
N GLU A 62 -17.28 -2.59 -5.36
CA GLU A 62 -16.95 -3.21 -4.08
C GLU A 62 -15.63 -2.68 -3.50
N ALA A 63 -14.59 -2.54 -4.34
CA ALA A 63 -13.31 -1.97 -3.93
C ALA A 63 -13.46 -0.49 -3.54
N HIS A 64 -14.23 0.27 -4.33
CA HIS A 64 -14.52 1.66 -4.03
C HIS A 64 -15.26 1.83 -2.69
N ALA A 65 -16.26 0.97 -2.41
CA ALA A 65 -16.98 0.98 -1.14
C ALA A 65 -16.09 0.63 0.05
N LEU A 66 -15.21 -0.36 -0.09
CA LEU A 66 -14.23 -0.72 0.94
C LEU A 66 -13.27 0.45 1.25
N LEU A 67 -12.74 1.12 0.21
CA LEU A 67 -11.89 2.30 0.37
C LEU A 67 -12.64 3.45 1.03
N ALA A 68 -13.88 3.72 0.64
CA ALA A 68 -14.69 4.78 1.25
C ALA A 68 -15.01 4.52 2.73
N CYS A 69 -15.21 3.25 3.11
CA CYS A 69 -15.53 2.85 4.48
C CYS A 69 -14.30 2.93 5.41
N HIS A 70 -13.14 2.45 4.95
CA HIS A 70 -11.95 2.29 5.79
C HIS A 70 -10.87 3.37 5.59
N ALA A 71 -10.93 4.12 4.50
CA ALA A 71 -9.97 5.18 4.18
C ALA A 71 -10.67 6.40 3.52
N PRO A 72 -11.59 7.06 4.25
CA PRO A 72 -12.26 8.25 3.73
C PRO A 72 -11.23 9.34 3.40
N ALA A 73 -11.55 10.19 2.42
CA ALA A 73 -10.64 11.23 1.94
C ALA A 73 -10.19 12.14 3.10
N GLY A 74 -8.87 12.36 3.20
CA GLY A 74 -8.27 13.17 4.26
C GLY A 74 -8.05 12.45 5.60
N HIS A 75 -8.33 11.14 5.69
CA HIS A 75 -8.05 10.33 6.88
C HIS A 75 -6.60 9.83 6.90
N GLU A 76 -5.90 10.08 8.00
CA GLU A 76 -4.58 9.49 8.27
C GLU A 76 -4.72 8.03 8.69
N GLY A 77 -3.80 7.17 8.25
CA GLY A 77 -3.81 5.74 8.61
C GLY A 77 -4.86 4.90 7.87
N GLY A 78 -5.45 5.43 6.80
CA GLY A 78 -6.39 4.71 5.93
C GLY A 78 -5.80 3.43 5.32
N MET A 79 -4.49 3.40 5.04
CA MET A 79 -3.82 2.21 4.50
C MET A 79 -3.83 1.07 5.52
N VAL A 80 -3.50 1.37 6.78
CA VAL A 80 -3.53 0.39 7.88
C VAL A 80 -4.96 -0.10 8.09
N ALA A 81 -5.93 0.82 8.11
CA ALA A 81 -7.34 0.48 8.30
C ALA A 81 -7.89 -0.44 7.19
N VAL A 82 -7.60 -0.14 5.92
CA VAL A 82 -7.99 -0.98 4.78
C VAL A 82 -7.34 -2.37 4.87
N LEU A 83 -6.02 -2.44 5.09
CA LEU A 83 -5.32 -3.71 5.15
C LEU A 83 -5.74 -4.55 6.37
N ALA A 84 -6.01 -3.92 7.51
CA ALA A 84 -6.53 -4.60 8.70
C ALA A 84 -7.94 -5.16 8.46
N ALA A 85 -8.83 -4.39 7.83
CA ALA A 85 -10.18 -4.86 7.49
C ALA A 85 -10.15 -6.03 6.50
N LEU A 86 -9.24 -6.02 5.53
CA LEU A 86 -9.03 -7.14 4.59
C LEU A 86 -8.37 -8.37 5.24
N ALA A 87 -7.60 -8.17 6.31
CA ALA A 87 -6.92 -9.23 7.05
C ALA A 87 -7.83 -9.92 8.09
N ASP A 88 -8.93 -9.28 8.48
CA ASP A 88 -9.87 -9.85 9.45
C ASP A 88 -10.65 -11.04 8.82
N PRO A 89 -10.44 -12.28 9.29
CA PRO A 89 -11.16 -13.44 8.79
C PRO A 89 -12.66 -13.44 9.17
N ALA A 90 -13.04 -12.70 10.22
CA ALA A 90 -14.43 -12.46 10.58
C ALA A 90 -15.03 -11.28 9.77
N GLY A 91 -14.20 -10.54 9.04
CA GLY A 91 -14.59 -9.42 8.21
C GLY A 91 -15.46 -9.85 7.02
N GLY A 92 -16.55 -9.11 6.81
CA GLY A 92 -17.50 -9.30 5.72
C GLY A 92 -17.07 -8.68 4.38
N ALA A 93 -15.77 -8.41 4.18
CA ALA A 93 -15.29 -7.77 2.96
C ALA A 93 -15.63 -8.62 1.72
N PRO A 94 -16.32 -8.03 0.71
CA PRO A 94 -16.63 -8.71 -0.53
C PRO A 94 -15.39 -9.26 -1.22
N ALA A 95 -15.47 -10.50 -1.72
CA ALA A 95 -14.30 -11.21 -2.23
C ALA A 95 -13.70 -10.55 -3.49
N ALA A 96 -14.53 -10.03 -4.41
CA ALA A 96 -14.02 -9.41 -5.62
C ALA A 96 -13.35 -8.06 -5.32
N GLY A 97 -13.99 -7.21 -4.51
CA GLY A 97 -13.37 -5.96 -4.04
C GLY A 97 -12.06 -6.19 -3.27
N ALA A 98 -12.03 -7.18 -2.39
CA ALA A 98 -10.82 -7.57 -1.65
C ALA A 98 -9.70 -8.05 -2.60
N ALA A 99 -10.01 -8.95 -3.53
CA ALA A 99 -9.04 -9.47 -4.49
C ALA A 99 -8.46 -8.34 -5.37
N TRP A 100 -9.30 -7.40 -5.81
CA TRP A 100 -8.87 -6.26 -6.62
C TRP A 100 -7.90 -5.35 -5.85
N LEU A 101 -8.27 -4.96 -4.63
CA LEU A 101 -7.44 -4.11 -3.77
C LEU A 101 -6.10 -4.76 -3.46
N LEU A 102 -6.13 -6.04 -3.06
CA LEU A 102 -4.90 -6.79 -2.76
C LEU A 102 -4.01 -6.90 -4.00
N GLY A 103 -4.58 -7.14 -5.18
CA GLY A 103 -3.80 -7.20 -6.43
C GLY A 103 -3.09 -5.88 -6.77
N ARG A 104 -3.71 -4.74 -6.47
CA ARG A 104 -3.12 -3.40 -6.70
C ARG A 104 -2.07 -3.05 -5.66
N LEU A 105 -2.42 -3.19 -4.38
CA LEU A 105 -1.54 -2.88 -3.27
C LEU A 105 -0.27 -3.74 -3.29
N ASP A 106 -0.39 -5.02 -3.62
CA ASP A 106 0.74 -5.92 -3.77
C ASP A 106 1.75 -5.43 -4.81
N ARG A 107 1.28 -4.99 -5.99
CA ARG A 107 2.16 -4.43 -7.02
C ARG A 107 2.81 -3.13 -6.55
N THR A 108 2.05 -2.21 -5.97
CA THR A 108 2.55 -0.91 -5.51
C THR A 108 3.60 -1.09 -4.42
N LEU A 109 3.26 -1.82 -3.35
CA LEU A 109 4.13 -2.01 -2.19
C LEU A 109 5.35 -2.88 -2.52
N SER A 110 5.19 -3.95 -3.30
CA SER A 110 6.33 -4.79 -3.71
C SER A 110 7.29 -4.05 -4.65
N SER A 111 6.77 -3.21 -5.55
CA SER A 111 7.61 -2.37 -6.40
C SER A 111 8.45 -1.40 -5.57
N PHE A 112 7.80 -0.75 -4.60
CA PHE A 112 8.46 0.15 -3.68
C PHE A 112 9.51 -0.56 -2.81
N ALA A 113 9.16 -1.71 -2.22
CA ALA A 113 10.08 -2.50 -1.41
C ALA A 113 11.30 -2.98 -2.19
N ARG A 114 11.18 -3.29 -3.49
CA ARG A 114 12.34 -3.63 -4.33
C ARG A 114 13.26 -2.45 -4.61
N LEU A 115 12.68 -1.26 -4.83
CA LEU A 115 13.45 -0.05 -5.17
C LEU A 115 14.13 0.57 -3.95
N HIS A 116 13.55 0.40 -2.75
CA HIS A 116 13.97 1.10 -1.54
C HIS A 116 14.37 0.19 -0.38
N GLY A 117 13.98 -1.08 -0.40
CA GLY A 117 14.36 -2.09 0.59
C GLY A 117 15.78 -2.64 0.39
N GLY A 118 16.72 -1.82 -0.11
CA GLY A 118 18.10 -2.22 -0.28
C GLY A 118 18.67 -2.85 1.00
N ALA A 119 19.07 -4.13 0.90
CA ALA A 119 19.80 -4.94 1.89
C ALA A 119 19.03 -5.60 3.06
N ARG A 120 18.32 -6.70 2.75
CA ARG A 120 18.49 -7.97 3.52
C ARG A 120 19.01 -9.14 2.66
N SER A 121 19.65 -8.84 1.53
CA SER A 121 20.52 -9.77 0.81
C SER A 121 21.98 -9.43 1.15
N GLY A 122 22.34 -9.60 2.43
CA GLY A 122 23.71 -9.59 2.92
C GLY A 122 23.96 -10.92 3.61
N ALA A 123 24.82 -11.73 3.00
CA ALA A 123 25.44 -12.97 3.46
C ALA A 123 25.01 -13.52 4.84
N LEU A 124 24.43 -14.73 4.85
CA LEU A 124 24.70 -15.65 5.94
C LEU A 124 26.10 -16.27 5.71
N PRO A 125 26.94 -16.40 6.76
CA PRO A 125 28.13 -17.26 6.70
C PRO A 125 27.75 -18.75 6.56
#